data_AF-W1XSN4-F1
#
_entry.id   AF-W1XSN4-F1
#
_cell.length_a   1.000
_cell.length_b   1.000
_cell.length_c   1.000
_cell.angle_alpha   90.00
_cell.angle_beta   90.00
_cell.angle_gamma   90.00
#
_symmetry.space_group_name_H-M   'P 1'
#
loop_
_entity.id
_entity.type
_entity.pdbx_description
1 polymer ?
#
loop_
_entity_poly.entity_id
_entity_poly.type
_entity_poly.pdbx_seq_one_letter_code
_entity_poly.pdbx_strand_id
1 'polypeptide(L)' 'MKSIQVPIILVGFMGTGKTTVGKYLSDLYNLSYVDLDNFIEVNEC' A
#
# COMPACT_ATOMS: atom_id res chain seq x y z
N MET A 1 -13.45 21.23 -8.23
CA MET A 1 -12.41 21.22 -7.17
C MET A 1 -11.82 19.82 -7.14
N LYS A 2 -10.50 19.65 -7.34
CA LYS A 2 -9.86 18.33 -7.32
C LYS A 2 -9.27 18.14 -5.92
N SER A 3 -9.83 17.22 -5.14
CA SER A 3 -9.25 16.82 -3.86
C SER A 3 -7.91 16.16 -4.13
N ILE A 4 -6.84 16.65 -3.49
CA ILE A 4 -5.55 15.98 -3.49
C ILE A 4 -5.69 14.76 -2.58
N GLN A 5 -5.61 13.55 -3.15
CA GLN A 5 -5.53 12.32 -2.36
C GLN A 5 -4.09 12.15 -1.87
N VAL A 6 -3.93 12.15 -0.55
CA VAL A 6 -2.65 11.87 0.10
C VAL A 6 -2.51 10.35 0.27
N PRO A 7 -1.37 9.75 -0.10
CA PRO A 7 -1.15 8.31 0.06
C PRO A 7 -1.06 7.91 1.54
N ILE A 8 -1.56 6.72 1.85
CA ILE A 8 -1.39 6.08 3.16
C ILE A 8 -0.14 5.19 3.10
N ILE A 9 0.82 5.43 4.00
CA ILE A 9 2.04 4.62 4.11
C ILE A 9 1.96 3.76 5.37
N LEU A 10 2.03 2.44 5.22
CA LEU A 10 2.03 1.50 6.34
C LEU A 10 3.48 1.11 6.68
N VAL A 11 3.93 1.46 7.89
CA VAL A 11 5.29 1.19 8.38
C VAL A 11 5.29 0.18 9.54
N GLY A 12 6.41 -0.50 9.73
CA GLY A 12 6.61 -1.47 10.82
C GLY A 12 7.26 -2.77 10.35
N PHE A 13 7.65 -3.62 11.30
CA PHE A 13 8.34 -4.88 11.03
C PHE A 13 7.53 -5.88 10.19
N MET A 14 8.20 -6.84 9.55
CA MET A 14 7.53 -7.94 8.86
C MET A 14 6.65 -8.73 9.85
N GLY A 15 5.52 -9.26 9.37
CA GLY A 15 4.59 -10.03 10.21
C GLY A 15 3.64 -9.20 11.09
N THR A 16 3.76 -7.86 11.15
CA THR A 16 2.84 -7.00 11.94
C THR A 16 1.47 -6.76 11.28
N GLY A 17 1.17 -7.42 10.15
CA GLY A 17 -0.14 -7.33 9.48
C GLY A 17 -0.32 -6.17 8.50
N LYS A 18 0.75 -5.45 8.14
CA LYS A 18 0.68 -4.30 7.19
C LYS A 18 0.00 -4.65 5.86
N THR A 19 0.36 -5.79 5.26
CA THR A 19 -0.24 -6.27 4.01
C THR A 19 -1.74 -6.55 4.17
N THR A 20 -2.14 -7.14 5.29
CA THR A 20 -3.54 -7.44 5.60
C THR A 20 -4.36 -6.16 5.72
N VAL A 21 -3.87 -5.20 6.50
CA VAL A 21 -4.55 -3.90 6.70
C VAL A 21 -4.59 -3.10 5.40
N GLY A 22 -3.49 -3.06 4.65
CA GLY A 22 -3.41 -2.33 3.38
C GLY A 22 -4.40 -2.84 2.33
N LYS A 23 -4.51 -4.17 2.16
CA LYS A 23 -5.50 -4.77 1.26
C LYS A 23 -6.93 -4.54 1.73
N TYR A 24 -7.20 -4.67 3.03
CA TYR A 24 -8.52 -4.37 3.57
C TYR A 24 -8.93 -2.91 3.32
N LEU A 25 -8.02 -1.95 3.54
CA LEU A 25 -8.28 -0.54 3.28
C LEU A 25 -8.43 -0.24 1.77
N SER A 26 -7.65 -0.89 0.90
CA SER A 26 -7.79 -0.71 -0.54
C SER A 26 -9.16 -1.16 -1.03
N ASP A 27 -9.64 -2.31 -0.55
CA ASP A 27 -10.94 -2.86 -0.91
C ASP A 27 -12.08 -1.99 -0.36
N LEU A 28 -11.98 -1.56 0.90
CA LEU A 28 -13.02 -0.78 1.57
C LEU A 28 -13.22 0.61 0.93
N TYR A 29 -12.13 1.25 0.49
CA TYR A 29 -12.16 2.62 -0.04
C TYR A 29 -11.94 2.69 -1.56
N ASN A 30 -11.89 1.55 -2.25
CA ASN A 30 -11.58 1.45 -3.68
C ASN A 30 -10.30 2.22 -4.06
N LEU A 31 -9.25 2.03 -3.26
CA LEU A 31 -7.92 2.61 -3.48
C LEU A 31 -7.00 1.61 -4.16
N SER A 32 -5.90 2.10 -4.74
CA SER A 32 -4.82 1.22 -5.17
C SER A 32 -4.00 0.73 -3.96
N TYR A 33 -3.57 -0.52 -4.02
CA TYR A 33 -2.59 -1.10 -3.09
C TYR A 33 -1.27 -1.30 -3.83
N VAL A 34 -0.16 -0.87 -3.22
CA VAL A 34 1.20 -1.06 -3.74
C VAL A 34 2.04 -1.71 -2.65
N ASP A 35 2.62 -2.86 -2.97
CA ASP A 35 3.66 -3.47 -2.15
C ASP A 35 5.02 -2.97 -2.67
N LEU A 36 5.70 -2.15 -1.87
CA LEU A 36 6.91 -1.46 -2.30
C LEU A 36 8.08 -2.44 -2.51
N ASP A 37 8.18 -3.48 -1.67
CA ASP A 37 9.26 -4.47 -1.77
C ASP A 37 9.16 -5.22 -3.10
N ASN A 38 7.95 -5.74 -3.41
CA ASN A 38 7.69 -6.41 -4.69
C ASN A 38 7.84 -5.47 -5.89
N PHE A 39 7.43 -4.20 -5.74
CA PHE A 39 7.55 -3.22 -6.82
C PHE A 39 9.02 -2.98 -7.17
N ILE A 40 9.90 -2.79 -6.18
CA ILE A 40 11.33 -2.58 -6.42
C ILE A 40 11.95 -3.84 -7.05
N GLU A 41 11.67 -5.03 -6.50
CA GLU A 41 12.21 -6.30 -7.01
C GLU A 41 11.91 -6.51 -8.50
N VAL A 42 10.69 -6.18 -8.94
CA VAL A 42 10.28 -6.31 -10.35
C VAL A 42 10.89 -5.23 -11.25
N ASN A 43 11.15 -4.02 -10.75
CA ASN A 43 11.60 -2.89 -11.58
C ASN A 43 13.12 -2.70 -11.63
N GLU A 44 13.87 -3.31 -10.71
CA GLU A 44 15.35 -3.25 -10.68
C GLU A 44 16.04 -4.52 -11.21
N CYS A 45 15.28 -5.49 -11.75
CA CYS A 45 15.78 -6.69 -12.41
C CYS A 45 15.73 -6.62 -13.94
#